data_AF-A0A1E7R357-F1
#
_entry.id   AF-A0A1E7R357-F1
#
_cell.length_a   1.000
_cell.length_b   1.000
_cell.length_c   1.000
_cell.angle_alpha   90.00
_cell.angle_beta   90.00
_cell.angle_gamma   90.00
#
_symmetry.space_group_name_H-M   'P 1'
#
loop_
_entity.id
_entity.type
_entity.pdbx_description
1 polymer ?
#
loop_
_entity_poly.entity_id
_entity_poly.type
_entity_poly.pdbx_seq_one_letter_code
_entity_poly.pdbx_strand_id
1 'polypeptide(L)'
;MKIKQYGISLLSVLIGLLLSMLCLLALLAVFRTVIKTSIASQKSTVRTANLQNSLMGLQSMIQSAGFGLESGKNLIILENSVFDENNGNIKNNLTEEAEFTSSGQTVLWRYIPAPTISPVTAICQGVTYYNKQLILLTSACSSDPVVGLKTLTWSKSATFSDLTKINVSSITFEKSGTCIPYGFDGSKDASYPKLTITATYPLDPANTSTLMTIKFPICLTNPVTTS
;
A
#
# COMPACT_ATOMS: atom_id res chain seq x y z
N MET A 1 -9.59 10.50 -82.52
CA MET A 1 -9.08 10.01 -81.23
C MET A 1 -10.21 9.23 -80.56
N LYS A 2 -10.20 7.89 -80.64
CA LYS A 2 -11.27 7.03 -80.09
C LYS A 2 -10.92 6.63 -78.66
N ILE A 3 -11.72 7.06 -77.69
CA ILE A 3 -11.57 6.67 -76.29
C ILE A 3 -12.21 5.28 -76.15
N LYS A 4 -11.42 4.26 -75.83
CA LYS A 4 -11.94 2.91 -75.53
C LYS A 4 -12.66 2.95 -74.18
N GLN A 5 -13.99 2.81 -74.18
CA GLN A 5 -14.75 2.56 -72.96
C GLN A 5 -14.50 1.10 -72.51
N TYR A 6 -13.78 0.94 -71.41
CA TYR A 6 -13.67 -0.33 -70.70
C TYR A 6 -14.88 -0.47 -69.78
N GLY A 7 -15.84 -1.32 -70.17
CA GLY A 7 -16.94 -1.69 -69.30
C GLY A 7 -16.41 -2.46 -68.08
N ILE A 8 -16.68 -1.95 -66.88
CA ILE A 8 -16.41 -2.69 -65.65
C ILE A 8 -17.24 -3.97 -65.69
N SER A 9 -16.57 -5.12 -65.68
CA SER A 9 -17.21 -6.43 -65.60
C SER A 9 -17.82 -6.61 -64.22
N LEU A 10 -19.04 -7.12 -64.14
CA LEU A 10 -19.74 -7.43 -62.89
C LEU A 10 -18.91 -8.37 -61.98
N LEU A 11 -18.02 -9.17 -62.56
CA LEU A 11 -17.08 -10.04 -61.86
C LEU A 11 -16.00 -9.27 -61.07
N SER A 12 -15.48 -8.16 -61.60
CA SER A 12 -14.45 -7.37 -60.91
C SER A 12 -15.03 -6.61 -59.71
N VAL A 13 -16.30 -6.20 -59.80
CA VAL A 13 -17.05 -5.61 -58.68
C VAL A 13 -17.25 -6.65 -57.58
N LEU A 14 -17.62 -7.89 -57.94
CA LEU A 14 -17.85 -8.96 -56.97
C LEU A 14 -16.56 -9.37 -56.23
N ILE A 15 -15.43 -9.47 -56.95
CA ILE A 15 -14.11 -9.72 -56.35
C ILE A 15 -13.69 -8.57 -55.42
N GLY A 16 -13.92 -7.31 -55.81
CA GLY A 16 -13.58 -6.14 -55.00
C GLY A 16 -14.38 -6.08 -53.70
N LEU A 17 -15.68 -6.42 -53.75
CA LEU A 17 -16.53 -6.47 -52.57
C LEU A 17 -16.13 -7.60 -51.62
N LEU A 18 -15.72 -8.76 -52.16
CA LEU A 18 -15.23 -9.88 -51.37
C LEU A 18 -13.90 -9.54 -50.66
N LEU A 19 -12.96 -8.89 -51.35
CA LEU A 19 -11.71 -8.42 -50.75
C LEU A 19 -11.96 -7.36 -49.66
N SER A 20 -12.91 -6.44 -49.88
CA SER A 20 -13.31 -5.44 -48.88
C SER A 20 -13.88 -6.09 -47.61
N MET A 21 -14.78 -7.06 -47.77
CA MET A 21 -15.33 -7.85 -46.65
C MET A 21 -14.22 -8.56 -45.86
N LEU A 22 -13.27 -9.20 -46.54
CA LEU A 22 -12.17 -9.91 -45.90
C LEU A 22 -11.25 -8.95 -45.11
N CYS A 23 -10.96 -7.78 -45.68
CA CYS A 23 -10.20 -6.73 -45.01
C CYS A 23 -10.91 -6.19 -43.75
N LEU A 24 -12.22 -5.96 -43.82
CA LEU A 24 -13.02 -5.52 -42.67
C LEU A 24 -13.02 -6.57 -41.54
N LEU A 25 -13.09 -7.85 -41.88
CA LEU A 25 -13.00 -8.93 -40.89
C LEU A 25 -11.64 -8.96 -40.19
N ALA A 26 -10.55 -8.78 -40.96
CA ALA A 26 -9.21 -8.70 -40.41
C ALA A 26 -9.04 -7.49 -39.47
N LEU A 27 -9.51 -6.31 -39.89
CA LEU A 27 -9.48 -5.10 -39.06
C LEU A 27 -10.31 -5.24 -37.78
N LEU A 28 -11.47 -5.90 -37.84
CA LEU A 28 -12.30 -6.16 -36.67
C LEU A 28 -11.59 -7.08 -35.66
N ALA A 29 -10.86 -8.09 -36.14
CA ALA A 29 -10.09 -9.00 -35.30
C ALA A 29 -8.95 -8.26 -34.58
N VAL A 30 -8.21 -7.41 -35.30
CA VAL A 30 -7.16 -6.55 -34.72
C VAL A 30 -7.75 -5.59 -33.70
N PHE A 31 -8.83 -4.88 -34.06
CA PHE A 31 -9.51 -3.94 -33.17
C PHE A 31 -9.95 -4.60 -31.86
N ARG A 32 -10.58 -5.77 -31.93
CA ARG A 32 -10.98 -6.53 -30.72
C ARG A 32 -9.81 -6.86 -29.82
N THR A 33 -8.68 -7.24 -30.41
CA THR A 33 -7.46 -7.57 -29.67
C THR A 33 -6.91 -6.33 -28.96
N VAL A 34 -6.77 -5.23 -29.71
CA VAL A 34 -6.28 -3.94 -29.17
C VAL A 34 -7.17 -3.41 -28.04
N ILE A 35 -8.49 -3.47 -28.19
CA ILE A 35 -9.41 -3.02 -27.13
C ILE A 35 -9.29 -3.91 -25.89
N LYS A 36 -9.24 -5.24 -26.05
CA LYS A 36 -9.07 -6.16 -24.91
C LYS A 36 -7.79 -5.89 -24.14
N THR A 37 -6.67 -5.74 -24.83
CA THR A 37 -5.38 -5.45 -24.18
C THR A 37 -5.35 -4.07 -23.53
N SER A 38 -5.97 -3.07 -24.17
CA SER A 38 -6.04 -1.70 -23.65
C SER A 38 -6.83 -1.64 -22.35
N ILE A 39 -8.01 -2.29 -22.30
CA ILE A 39 -8.84 -2.35 -21.09
C ILE A 39 -8.13 -3.12 -19.97
N ALA A 40 -7.51 -4.26 -20.29
CA ALA A 40 -6.76 -5.04 -19.31
C ALA A 40 -5.60 -4.23 -18.71
N SER A 41 -4.87 -3.50 -19.55
CA SER A 41 -3.78 -2.61 -19.13
C SER A 41 -4.29 -1.49 -18.22
N GLN A 42 -5.34 -0.77 -18.62
CA GLN A 42 -5.93 0.29 -17.79
C GLN A 42 -6.36 -0.22 -16.41
N LYS A 43 -7.03 -1.38 -16.36
CA LYS A 43 -7.47 -1.99 -15.10
C LYS A 43 -6.27 -2.35 -14.20
N SER A 44 -5.20 -2.87 -14.78
CA SER A 44 -3.96 -3.20 -14.05
C SER A 44 -3.28 -1.95 -13.49
N THR A 45 -3.18 -0.89 -14.30
CA THR A 45 -2.59 0.39 -13.90
C THR A 45 -3.36 1.04 -12.76
N VAL A 46 -4.69 1.12 -12.84
CA VAL A 46 -5.53 1.70 -11.78
C VAL A 46 -5.35 0.95 -10.46
N ARG A 47 -5.27 -0.39 -10.51
CA ARG A 47 -5.05 -1.21 -9.30
C ARG A 47 -3.69 -0.96 -8.66
N THR A 48 -2.65 -0.93 -9.49
CA THR A 48 -1.29 -0.70 -9.02
C THR A 48 -1.16 0.71 -8.44
N ALA A 49 -1.74 1.70 -9.11
CA ALA A 49 -1.78 3.08 -8.61
C ALA A 49 -2.50 3.18 -7.26
N ASN A 50 -3.65 2.53 -7.09
CA ASN A 50 -4.37 2.54 -5.81
C ASN A 50 -3.56 1.88 -4.68
N LEU A 51 -2.88 0.77 -4.95
CA LEU A 51 -1.99 0.13 -3.98
C LEU A 51 -0.84 1.06 -3.59
N GLN A 52 -0.15 1.64 -4.57
CA GLN A 52 0.96 2.56 -4.34
C GLN A 52 0.53 3.81 -3.57
N ASN A 53 -0.60 4.43 -3.93
CA ASN A 53 -1.14 5.59 -3.22
C ASN A 53 -1.49 5.25 -1.76
N SER A 54 -2.06 4.06 -1.53
CA SER A 54 -2.37 3.60 -0.17
C SER A 54 -1.08 3.43 0.65
N LEU A 55 -0.10 2.72 0.10
CA LEU A 55 1.17 2.47 0.80
C LEU A 55 1.99 3.76 1.02
N MET A 56 1.95 4.69 0.07
CA MET A 56 2.58 6.01 0.19
C MET A 56 1.91 6.85 1.28
N GLY A 57 0.57 6.88 1.33
CA GLY A 57 -0.16 7.57 2.39
C GLY A 57 0.13 6.97 3.77
N LEU A 58 0.22 5.64 3.84
CA LEU A 58 0.62 4.93 5.05
C LEU A 58 2.05 5.27 5.48
N GLN A 59 2.98 5.30 4.53
CA GLN A 59 4.35 5.73 4.76
C GLN A 59 4.43 7.16 5.30
N SER A 60 3.61 8.08 4.78
CA SER A 60 3.55 9.45 5.27
C SER A 60 3.09 9.52 6.73
N MET A 61 2.07 8.75 7.11
CA MET A 61 1.59 8.70 8.49
C MET A 61 2.59 8.07 9.45
N ILE A 62 3.25 6.98 9.06
CA ILE A 62 4.22 6.29 9.93
C ILE A 62 5.50 7.12 10.13
N GLN A 63 5.87 7.98 9.18
CA GLN A 63 7.01 8.89 9.36
C GLN A 63 6.86 9.84 10.55
N SER A 64 5.63 10.11 11.02
CA SER A 64 5.42 10.91 12.22
C SER A 64 5.73 10.15 13.51
N ALA A 65 5.95 8.84 13.46
CA ALA A 65 6.22 8.03 14.64
C ALA A 65 7.40 8.57 15.45
N GLY A 66 7.15 8.83 16.74
CA GLY A 66 8.12 9.38 17.68
C GLY A 66 8.38 10.88 17.53
N PHE A 67 7.68 11.59 16.63
CA PHE A 67 7.82 13.04 16.51
C PHE A 67 7.39 13.74 17.80
N GLY A 68 8.23 14.65 18.31
CA GLY A 68 7.97 15.44 19.51
C GLY A 68 8.05 14.68 20.84
N LEU A 69 8.44 13.40 20.83
CA LEU A 69 8.60 12.56 22.02
C LEU A 69 10.07 12.33 22.35
N GLU A 70 10.39 12.27 23.64
CA GLU A 70 11.70 11.84 24.11
C GLU A 70 11.95 10.34 23.79
N SER A 71 13.20 9.90 23.95
CA SER A 71 13.61 8.53 23.62
C SER A 71 12.75 7.50 24.37
N GLY A 72 12.30 6.46 23.65
CA GLY A 72 11.38 5.46 24.18
C GLY A 72 10.76 4.60 23.09
N LYS A 73 10.02 3.54 23.47
CA LYS A 73 9.34 2.62 22.54
C LYS A 73 8.11 3.29 21.89
N ASN A 74 8.36 4.23 20.98
CA ASN A 74 7.35 5.07 20.31
C ASN A 74 6.70 4.44 19.07
N LEU A 75 7.21 3.27 18.64
CA LEU A 75 6.66 2.46 17.57
C LEU A 75 6.83 0.99 17.95
N ILE A 76 5.80 0.18 17.71
CA ILE A 76 5.83 -1.28 17.90
C ILE A 76 5.18 -1.97 16.70
N ILE A 77 5.68 -3.16 16.40
CA ILE A 77 5.14 -4.05 15.37
C ILE A 77 4.56 -5.27 16.10
N LEU A 78 3.39 -5.71 15.68
CA LEU A 78 2.70 -6.88 16.23
C LEU A 78 2.58 -7.96 15.15
N GLU A 79 3.14 -9.13 15.44
CA GLU A 79 3.14 -10.26 14.54
C GLU A 79 1.77 -10.97 14.50
N ASN A 80 1.17 -11.19 15.67
CA ASN A 80 -0.05 -12.01 15.84
C ASN A 80 -1.22 -11.21 16.44
N SER A 81 -1.40 -9.96 16.02
CA SER A 81 -2.56 -9.17 16.43
C SER A 81 -3.84 -9.72 15.79
N VAL A 82 -4.87 -10.00 16.59
CA VAL A 82 -6.19 -10.38 16.08
C VAL A 82 -7.11 -9.16 16.14
N PHE A 83 -7.58 -8.70 14.97
CA PHE A 83 -8.61 -7.67 14.89
C PHE A 83 -9.99 -8.30 15.08
N ASP A 84 -10.73 -7.85 16.10
CA ASP A 84 -12.10 -8.27 16.35
C ASP A 84 -13.07 -7.33 15.61
N GLU A 85 -13.68 -7.81 14.53
CA GLU A 85 -14.64 -7.04 13.72
C GLU A 85 -15.87 -6.60 14.52
N ASN A 86 -16.31 -7.38 15.51
CA ASN A 86 -17.57 -7.11 16.22
C ASN A 86 -17.43 -5.93 17.18
N ASN A 87 -16.28 -5.86 17.85
CA ASN A 87 -15.98 -4.82 18.83
C ASN A 87 -15.11 -3.70 18.23
N GLY A 88 -14.64 -3.86 16.99
CA GLY A 88 -13.74 -2.93 16.32
C GLY A 88 -12.39 -2.78 17.02
N ASN A 89 -11.99 -3.76 17.83
CA ASN A 89 -10.84 -3.65 18.72
C ASN A 89 -9.76 -4.66 18.37
N ILE A 90 -8.50 -4.36 18.68
CA ILE A 90 -7.43 -5.36 18.62
C ILE A 90 -7.35 -6.13 19.93
N LYS A 91 -7.48 -7.46 19.85
CA LYS A 91 -7.15 -8.37 20.95
C LYS A 91 -5.65 -8.64 20.89
N ASN A 92 -4.91 -7.93 21.73
CA ASN A 92 -3.49 -8.17 21.95
C ASN A 92 -3.33 -9.35 22.91
N ASN A 93 -2.98 -10.53 22.42
CA ASN A 93 -2.51 -11.64 23.28
C ASN A 93 -1.00 -11.49 23.54
N LEU A 94 -0.58 -10.29 23.98
CA LEU A 94 0.82 -9.92 24.08
C LEU A 94 1.24 -9.92 25.54
N THR A 95 2.16 -10.81 25.90
CA THR A 95 2.97 -10.71 27.11
C THR A 95 3.82 -9.43 27.06
N GLU A 96 4.08 -8.84 28.22
CA GLU A 96 4.41 -7.42 28.41
C GLU A 96 5.63 -6.88 27.62
N GLU A 97 6.44 -7.71 26.98
CA GLU A 97 7.76 -7.31 26.47
C GLU A 97 8.06 -7.50 24.97
N ALA A 98 7.10 -7.83 24.09
CA ALA A 98 7.35 -7.71 22.63
C ALA A 98 7.99 -6.36 22.23
N GLU A 99 9.28 -6.41 21.90
CA GLU A 99 10.03 -5.30 21.37
C GLU A 99 9.59 -5.03 19.93
N PHE A 100 10.36 -4.27 19.17
CA PHE A 100 10.24 -4.34 17.71
C PHE A 100 10.34 -5.80 17.28
N THR A 101 9.23 -6.50 17.03
CA THR A 101 9.30 -7.78 16.32
C THR A 101 9.89 -7.49 14.95
N SER A 102 10.70 -8.41 14.43
CA SER A 102 11.35 -8.22 13.13
C SER A 102 10.31 -8.04 12.02
N SER A 103 9.13 -8.67 12.15
CA SER A 103 8.02 -8.58 11.20
C SER A 103 6.65 -8.64 11.89
N GLY A 104 5.61 -8.12 11.24
CA GLY A 104 4.23 -8.28 11.68
C GLY A 104 3.16 -7.62 10.79
N GLN A 105 1.89 -7.81 11.11
CA GLN A 105 0.74 -7.35 10.31
C GLN A 105 0.11 -6.06 10.83
N THR A 106 0.49 -5.65 12.04
CA THR A 106 0.01 -4.42 12.66
C THR A 106 1.21 -3.60 13.12
N VAL A 107 1.14 -2.30 12.88
CA VAL A 107 2.11 -1.33 13.39
C VAL A 107 1.36 -0.30 14.23
N LEU A 108 1.86 -0.02 15.42
CA LEU A 108 1.29 0.96 16.34
C LEU A 108 2.37 1.98 16.67
N TRP A 109 2.02 3.26 16.70
CA TRP A 109 2.95 4.34 16.97
C TRP A 109 2.27 5.50 17.68
N ARG A 110 3.08 6.43 18.16
CA ARG A 110 2.62 7.67 18.78
C ARG A 110 3.46 8.86 18.36
N TYR A 111 2.86 10.04 18.42
CA TYR A 111 3.52 11.30 18.09
C TYR A 111 2.84 12.48 18.76
N ILE A 112 3.54 13.61 18.86
CA ILE A 112 3.02 14.87 19.38
C ILE A 112 3.06 15.90 18.25
N PRO A 113 1.93 16.31 17.67
CA PRO A 113 1.92 17.22 16.52
C PRO A 113 2.41 18.64 16.86
N ALA A 114 2.18 19.10 18.09
CA ALA A 114 2.53 20.45 18.54
C ALA A 114 3.22 20.38 19.92
N PRO A 115 4.50 20.00 19.99
CA PRO A 115 5.22 19.79 21.25
C PRO A 115 5.43 21.07 22.07
N THR A 116 5.25 22.24 21.45
CA THR A 116 5.45 23.55 22.07
C THR A 116 4.22 24.11 22.78
N ILE A 117 3.06 23.42 22.72
CA ILE A 117 1.80 23.90 23.28
C ILE A 117 1.43 23.07 24.52
N SER A 118 1.09 23.74 25.62
CA SER A 118 0.64 23.11 26.87
C SER A 118 -0.90 23.17 26.98
N PRO A 119 -1.59 22.04 27.28
CA PRO A 119 -1.04 20.73 27.60
C PRO A 119 -0.59 19.95 26.36
N VAL A 120 0.57 19.30 26.49
CA VAL A 120 1.13 18.45 25.44
C VAL A 120 0.26 17.22 25.28
N THR A 121 -0.40 17.09 24.12
CA THR A 121 -1.30 15.97 23.81
C THR A 121 -0.62 15.03 22.83
N ALA A 122 -0.43 13.77 23.23
CA ALA A 122 0.05 12.73 22.35
C ALA A 122 -1.10 12.11 21.55
N ILE A 123 -0.83 11.74 20.31
CA ILE A 123 -1.75 11.02 19.44
C ILE A 123 -1.18 9.62 19.24
N CYS A 124 -1.96 8.60 19.58
CA CYS A 124 -1.65 7.21 19.29
C CYS A 124 -2.43 6.72 18.09
N GLN A 125 -1.71 6.26 17.08
CA GLN A 125 -2.26 5.73 15.85
C GLN A 125 -1.66 4.37 15.56
N GLY A 126 -2.42 3.57 14.83
CA GLY A 126 -1.98 2.26 14.41
C GLY A 126 -2.59 1.90 13.09
N VAL A 127 -2.00 0.95 12.40
CA VAL A 127 -2.58 0.36 11.20
C VAL A 127 -2.45 -1.15 11.29
N THR A 128 -3.56 -1.82 11.01
CA THR A 128 -3.63 -3.27 10.88
C THR A 128 -4.11 -3.64 9.48
N TYR A 129 -3.55 -4.70 8.93
CA TYR A 129 -4.07 -5.32 7.73
C TYR A 129 -5.01 -6.46 8.10
N TYR A 130 -6.28 -6.33 7.73
CA TYR A 130 -7.29 -7.32 8.05
C TYR A 130 -8.33 -7.42 6.92
N ASN A 131 -8.67 -8.65 6.53
CA ASN A 131 -9.64 -8.95 5.46
C ASN A 131 -9.45 -8.11 4.17
N LYS A 132 -8.20 -8.01 3.69
CA LYS A 132 -7.83 -7.22 2.49
C LYS A 132 -8.12 -5.72 2.61
N GLN A 133 -8.21 -5.20 3.82
CA GLN A 133 -8.35 -3.78 4.10
C GLN A 133 -7.22 -3.32 5.02
N LEU A 134 -6.78 -2.08 4.82
CA LEU A 134 -5.96 -1.37 5.79
C LEU A 134 -6.90 -0.60 6.71
N ILE A 135 -6.83 -0.91 8.00
CA ILE A 135 -7.68 -0.30 9.02
C ILE A 135 -6.81 0.62 9.87
N LEU A 136 -7.22 1.88 10.00
CA LEU A 136 -6.62 2.84 10.90
C LEU A 136 -7.19 2.63 12.31
N LEU A 137 -6.30 2.61 13.27
CA LEU A 137 -6.56 2.40 14.67
C LEU A 137 -6.21 3.67 15.43
N THR A 138 -6.96 3.91 16.49
CA THR A 138 -6.70 5.00 17.42
C THR A 138 -6.78 4.48 18.84
N SER A 139 -6.07 5.13 19.74
CA SER A 139 -6.22 4.92 21.17
C SER A 139 -5.93 6.22 21.92
N ALA A 140 -6.53 6.36 23.10
CA ALA A 140 -6.17 7.43 24.02
C ALA A 140 -4.83 7.07 24.67
N CYS A 141 -3.85 7.97 24.61
CA CYS A 141 -2.56 7.74 25.22
C CYS A 141 -1.91 9.02 25.71
N SER A 142 -0.95 8.87 26.62
CA SER A 142 -0.16 9.97 27.16
C SER A 142 1.15 10.15 26.37
N SER A 143 1.76 11.32 26.56
CA SER A 143 3.14 11.60 26.13
C SER A 143 4.18 10.81 26.94
N ASP A 144 3.78 10.19 28.04
CA ASP A 144 4.66 9.45 28.94
C ASP A 144 5.06 8.08 28.33
N PRO A 145 6.37 7.77 28.18
CA PRO A 145 6.84 6.45 27.73
C PRO A 145 6.51 5.28 28.64
N VAL A 146 6.09 5.51 29.89
CA VAL A 146 5.77 4.45 30.85
C VAL A 146 4.54 3.65 30.43
N VAL A 147 3.55 4.29 29.78
CA VAL A 147 2.39 3.56 29.24
C VAL A 147 2.75 2.97 27.87
N GLY A 148 3.06 1.67 27.87
CA GLY A 148 3.42 0.95 26.65
C GLY A 148 2.27 0.89 25.65
N LEU A 149 2.57 1.08 24.36
CA LEU A 149 1.59 1.04 23.26
C LEU A 149 0.74 -0.24 23.17
N LYS A 150 1.15 -1.33 23.84
CA LYS A 150 0.42 -2.60 23.86
C LYS A 150 -0.70 -2.68 24.88
N THR A 151 -0.53 -2.01 26.02
CA THR A 151 -1.50 -2.04 27.13
C THR A 151 -2.70 -1.17 26.82
N LEU A 152 -2.56 -0.30 25.82
CA LEU A 152 -3.63 0.51 25.28
C LEU A 152 -4.70 -0.33 24.59
N THR A 153 -5.94 0.06 24.80
CA THR A 153 -7.09 -0.47 24.06
C THR A 153 -7.20 0.24 22.72
N TRP A 154 -6.94 -0.50 21.64
CA TRP A 154 -6.98 0.03 20.28
C TRP A 154 -8.35 -0.20 19.67
N SER A 155 -8.96 0.86 19.17
CA SER A 155 -10.23 0.80 18.45
C SER A 155 -10.06 1.26 17.00
N LYS A 156 -10.93 0.74 16.13
CA LYS A 156 -11.03 1.14 14.74
C LYS A 156 -11.44 2.60 14.67
N SER A 157 -10.59 3.42 14.07
CA SER A 157 -10.90 4.81 13.74
C SER A 157 -11.58 4.89 12.37
N ALA A 158 -10.96 4.30 11.34
CA ALA A 158 -11.47 4.34 9.97
C ALA A 158 -10.91 3.18 9.14
N THR A 159 -11.55 2.88 8.01
CA THR A 159 -10.93 2.06 6.96
C THR A 159 -10.06 2.99 6.12
N PHE A 160 -8.74 2.80 6.17
CA PHE A 160 -7.77 3.63 5.45
C PHE A 160 -7.78 3.33 3.95
N SER A 161 -7.82 2.05 3.58
CA SER A 161 -7.89 1.64 2.17
C SER A 161 -8.56 0.27 2.02
N ASP A 162 -9.41 0.15 1.00
CA ASP A 162 -10.04 -1.11 0.60
C ASP A 162 -9.25 -1.74 -0.56
N LEU A 163 -8.52 -2.81 -0.27
CA LEU A 163 -7.65 -3.52 -1.21
C LEU A 163 -8.29 -4.80 -1.75
N THR A 164 -9.59 -5.03 -1.49
CA THR A 164 -10.35 -6.19 -1.98
C THR A 164 -10.28 -6.33 -3.50
N LYS A 165 -10.37 -5.21 -4.23
CA LYS A 165 -10.33 -5.16 -5.70
C LYS A 165 -8.97 -5.51 -6.31
N ILE A 166 -7.90 -5.37 -5.52
CA ILE A 166 -6.51 -5.68 -5.90
C ILE A 166 -6.17 -7.12 -5.52
N ASN A 167 -6.93 -7.71 -4.58
CA ASN A 167 -6.70 -9.06 -4.06
C ASN A 167 -5.31 -9.19 -3.40
N VAL A 168 -4.90 -8.17 -2.65
CA VAL A 168 -3.66 -8.21 -1.86
C VAL A 168 -3.72 -9.42 -0.93
N SER A 169 -2.67 -10.23 -0.96
CA SER A 169 -2.55 -11.48 -0.21
C SER A 169 -2.05 -11.24 1.20
N SER A 170 -1.07 -10.33 1.35
CA SER A 170 -0.53 -9.95 2.66
C SER A 170 0.08 -8.55 2.62
N ILE A 171 0.01 -7.88 3.77
CA ILE A 171 0.81 -6.70 4.07
C ILE A 171 1.57 -7.00 5.35
N THR A 172 2.88 -6.75 5.32
CA THR A 172 3.78 -7.00 6.44
C THR A 172 4.65 -5.77 6.67
N PHE A 173 4.90 -5.49 7.94
CA PHE A 173 5.76 -4.41 8.42
C PHE A 173 7.00 -5.05 9.00
N GLU A 174 8.17 -4.69 8.48
CA GLU A 174 9.45 -5.29 8.87
C GLU A 174 10.46 -4.21 9.26
N LYS A 175 11.21 -4.42 10.35
CA LYS A 175 12.36 -3.56 10.66
C LYS A 175 13.59 -4.05 9.89
N SER A 176 14.09 -3.27 8.94
CA SER A 176 15.06 -3.72 7.93
C SER A 176 16.37 -2.92 7.93
N GLY A 177 17.00 -2.79 9.09
CA GLY A 177 18.28 -2.10 9.24
C GLY A 177 18.10 -0.59 9.41
N THR A 178 18.98 0.19 8.78
CA THR A 178 19.11 1.63 9.02
C THR A 178 19.02 2.42 7.72
N CYS A 179 18.68 3.70 7.79
CA CYS A 179 18.69 4.61 6.66
C CYS A 179 18.83 6.07 7.13
N ILE A 180 18.94 7.00 6.19
CA ILE A 180 19.07 8.43 6.48
C ILE A 180 17.80 9.11 5.94
N PRO A 181 16.98 9.73 6.80
CA PRO A 181 15.81 10.47 6.37
C PRO A 181 16.22 11.68 5.52
N TYR A 182 15.37 12.03 4.56
CA TYR A 182 15.61 13.17 3.68
C TYR A 182 15.74 14.47 4.49
N GLY A 183 16.76 15.28 4.18
CA GLY A 183 17.01 16.56 4.86
C GLY A 183 17.87 16.47 6.13
N PHE A 184 18.30 15.27 6.54
CA PHE A 184 19.30 15.09 7.58
C PHE A 184 20.67 14.88 6.94
N ASP A 185 21.67 15.64 7.39
CA ASP A 185 23.05 15.42 7.02
C ASP A 185 23.58 14.22 7.81
N GLY A 186 24.14 13.22 7.12
CA GLY A 186 24.75 12.04 7.75
C GLY A 186 26.03 12.35 8.55
N SER A 187 26.18 13.58 9.05
CA SER A 187 27.33 14.13 9.74
C SER A 187 27.33 13.81 11.24
N LYS A 188 26.19 13.39 11.79
CA LYS A 188 26.09 12.79 13.13
C LYS A 188 25.90 11.29 12.97
N ASP A 189 26.50 10.50 13.85
CA ASP A 189 26.35 9.04 14.00
C ASP A 189 24.89 8.59 14.29
N ALA A 190 23.89 9.36 13.88
CA ALA A 190 22.48 9.08 13.96
C ALA A 190 22.11 8.04 12.91
N SER A 191 22.25 6.78 13.30
CA SER A 191 21.68 5.65 12.56
C SER A 191 20.17 5.59 12.79
N TYR A 192 19.37 6.06 11.83
CA TYR A 192 17.91 5.98 11.93
C TYR A 192 17.41 4.60 11.52
N PRO A 193 16.50 3.98 12.26
CA PRO A 193 15.93 2.69 11.88
C PRO A 193 15.04 2.81 10.64
N LYS A 194 15.12 1.78 9.81
CA LYS A 194 14.31 1.63 8.61
C LYS A 194 13.17 0.64 8.88
N LEU A 195 11.94 1.08 8.63
CA LEU A 195 10.78 0.21 8.54
C LEU A 195 10.50 -0.07 7.06
N THR A 196 10.12 -1.28 6.69
CA THR A 196 9.73 -1.62 5.32
C THR A 196 8.34 -2.21 5.33
N ILE A 197 7.44 -1.61 4.55
CA ILE A 197 6.13 -2.17 4.28
C ILE A 197 6.25 -3.04 3.05
N THR A 198 5.94 -4.32 3.18
CA THR A 198 5.95 -5.28 2.10
C THR A 198 4.52 -5.72 1.80
N ALA A 199 4.04 -5.40 0.61
CA ALA A 199 2.74 -5.83 0.12
C ALA A 199 2.90 -6.90 -0.97
N THR A 200 2.23 -8.04 -0.79
CA THR A 200 2.24 -9.15 -1.75
C THR A 200 0.86 -9.31 -2.37
N TYR A 201 0.80 -9.40 -3.69
CA TYR A 201 -0.45 -9.48 -4.46
C TYR A 201 -0.25 -10.30 -5.73
N PRO A 202 -1.30 -10.92 -6.29
CA PRO A 202 -1.15 -11.71 -7.51
C PRO A 202 -0.93 -10.83 -8.74
N LEU A 203 -0.09 -11.29 -9.66
CA LEU A 203 0.16 -10.65 -10.96
C LEU A 203 -1.12 -10.57 -11.80
N ASP A 204 -1.93 -11.63 -11.76
CA ASP A 204 -3.24 -11.69 -12.39
C ASP A 204 -4.30 -11.97 -11.29
N PRO A 205 -5.34 -11.13 -11.15
CA PRO A 205 -6.44 -11.40 -10.20
C PRO A 205 -7.11 -12.77 -10.39
N ALA A 206 -7.09 -13.35 -11.59
CA ALA A 206 -7.71 -14.64 -11.90
C ALA A 206 -6.75 -15.82 -11.68
N ASN A 207 -5.44 -15.56 -11.64
CA ASN A 207 -4.42 -16.58 -11.42
C ASN A 207 -3.53 -16.20 -10.23
N THR A 208 -3.84 -16.76 -9.06
CA THR A 208 -3.14 -16.49 -7.81
C THR A 208 -1.78 -17.19 -7.68
N SER A 209 -1.35 -17.92 -8.71
CA SER A 209 -0.12 -18.73 -8.66
C SER A 209 1.15 -17.89 -8.76
N THR A 210 1.07 -16.73 -9.43
CA THR A 210 2.23 -15.81 -9.58
C THR A 210 2.01 -14.59 -8.71
N LEU A 211 2.86 -14.43 -7.70
CA LEU A 211 2.81 -13.31 -6.76
C LEU A 211 3.86 -12.26 -7.12
N MET A 212 3.47 -11.00 -7.01
CA MET A 212 4.36 -9.85 -7.02
C MET A 212 4.45 -9.25 -5.63
N THR A 213 5.60 -8.67 -5.33
CA THR A 213 5.86 -8.03 -4.05
C THR A 213 6.37 -6.61 -4.31
N ILE A 214 5.76 -5.64 -3.64
CA ILE A 214 6.27 -4.26 -3.59
C ILE A 214 6.75 -3.97 -2.16
N LYS A 215 7.92 -3.34 -2.05
CA LYS A 215 8.52 -2.91 -0.79
C LYS A 215 8.57 -1.37 -0.73
N PHE A 216 8.07 -0.80 0.35
CA PHE A 216 8.12 0.62 0.64
C PHE A 216 8.98 0.86 1.89
N PRO A 217 10.24 1.31 1.73
CA PRO A 217 11.08 1.65 2.87
C PRO A 217 10.70 3.01 3.45
N ILE A 218 10.74 3.10 4.78
CA ILE A 218 10.40 4.27 5.58
C ILE A 218 11.55 4.52 6.53
N CYS A 219 12.15 5.70 6.44
CA CYS A 219 13.14 6.17 7.40
C CYS A 219 12.44 6.89 8.52
N LEU A 220 12.55 6.33 9.72
CA LEU A 220 11.89 6.89 10.87
C LEU A 220 12.81 7.92 11.51
N THR A 221 12.33 9.14 11.68
CA THR A 221 13.13 10.25 12.21
C THR A 221 13.37 10.13 13.71
N ASN A 222 12.60 9.31 14.43
CA ASN A 222 12.82 9.04 15.85
C ASN A 222 12.17 7.74 16.40
N PRO A 223 12.79 6.56 16.21
CA PRO A 223 12.47 5.43 17.09
C PRO A 223 13.73 4.83 17.69
N VAL A 224 13.88 5.10 18.99
CA VAL A 224 14.81 4.46 19.93
C VAL A 224 16.29 4.68 19.58
N THR A 225 16.95 5.58 20.32
CA THR A 225 18.39 5.43 20.57
C THR A 225 18.54 4.15 21.40
N THR A 226 18.96 3.06 20.78
CA THR A 226 19.38 1.87 21.51
C THR A 226 20.67 2.22 22.26
N SER A 227 20.59 2.33 23.59
CA SER A 227 21.71 1.99 24.47
C SER A 227 21.53 0.54 24.91
#